data_AF-A0A2L1GL39-F1
#
_entry.id   AF-A0A2L1GL39-F1
#
_cell.length_a   1.000
_cell.length_b   1.000
_cell.length_c   1.000
_cell.angle_alpha   90.00
_cell.angle_beta   90.00
_cell.angle_gamma   90.00
#
_symmetry.space_group_name_H-M   'P 1'
#
loop_
_entity.id
_entity.type
_entity.pdbx_description
1 polymer ?
#
loop_
_entity_poly.entity_id
_entity_poly.type
_entity_poly.pdbx_seq_one_letter_code
_entity_poly.pdbx_strand_id
1 'polypeptide(L)'
;MHEVENARPTRDYIECFVSAGNHLQGVLRQCGIVYRWLKAEPPLGPCLEHLSFILGNQAFFVRLWDVDERHAFLGTDRGLARIAEGYAGHACVMPMRRVTTGLTNGLPQANEHGFGVHVTNIKREWRPAAPGWGLVALK
;
A
#
# COMPACT_ATOMS: atom_id res chain seq x y z
N MET A 1 -13.73 19.83 15.29
CA MET A 1 -13.24 18.61 15.97
C MET A 1 -13.27 17.50 14.93
N HIS A 2 -12.12 16.97 14.52
CA HIS A 2 -12.08 15.87 13.55
C HIS A 2 -12.17 14.56 14.32
N GLU A 3 -13.09 13.70 13.90
CA GLU A 3 -13.23 12.35 14.43
C GLU A 3 -11.95 11.59 14.10
N VAL A 4 -11.13 11.37 15.12
CA VAL A 4 -9.91 10.58 14.99
C VAL A 4 -10.33 9.13 15.09
N GLU A 5 -10.15 8.38 14.01
CA GLU A 5 -10.39 6.94 13.99
C GLU A 5 -9.35 6.27 14.91
N ASN A 6 -9.73 6.02 16.17
CA ASN A 6 -8.92 5.43 17.23
C ASN A 6 -8.70 3.92 17.06
N ALA A 7 -8.59 3.45 15.82
CA ALA A 7 -8.41 2.03 15.52
C ALA A 7 -6.93 1.65 15.56
N ARG A 8 -6.59 0.64 16.38
CA ARG A 8 -5.27 0.00 16.29
C ARG A 8 -5.13 -0.67 14.92
N PRO A 9 -3.99 -0.50 14.23
CA PRO A 9 -3.79 -1.12 12.93
C PRO A 9 -3.82 -2.64 13.05
N THR A 10 -4.56 -3.29 12.15
CA THR A 10 -4.58 -4.75 12.06
C THR A 10 -3.25 -5.27 11.55
N ARG A 11 -2.94 -6.54 11.81
CA ARG A 11 -1.74 -7.19 11.26
C ARG A 11 -1.71 -7.12 9.73
N ASP A 12 -2.86 -7.34 9.09
CA ASP A 12 -2.96 -7.30 7.63
C ASP A 12 -2.68 -5.90 7.07
N TYR A 13 -3.14 -4.85 7.75
CA TYR A 13 -2.80 -3.47 7.39
C TYR A 13 -1.30 -3.19 7.53
N ILE A 14 -0.67 -3.65 8.63
CA ILE A 14 0.78 -3.49 8.83
C ILE A 14 1.57 -4.21 7.72
N GLU A 15 1.21 -5.47 7.41
CA GLU A 15 1.83 -6.24 6.33
C GLU A 15 1.66 -5.54 4.97
N CYS A 16 0.47 -4.98 4.72
CA CYS A 16 0.19 -4.20 3.52
C CYS A 16 1.04 -2.92 3.45
N PHE A 17 1.16 -2.20 4.58
CA PHE A 17 1.92 -0.95 4.69
C PHE A 17 3.40 -1.16 4.41
N VAL A 18 3.99 -2.20 5.01
CA VAL A 18 5.37 -2.59 4.74
C VAL A 18 5.55 -2.97 3.27
N SER A 19 4.61 -3.73 2.70
CA SER A 19 4.69 -4.15 1.29
C SER A 19 4.59 -2.96 0.33
N ALA A 20 3.70 -2.01 0.60
CA ALA A 20 3.54 -0.77 -0.17
C ALA A 20 4.80 0.11 -0.12
N GLY A 21 5.35 0.33 1.08
CA GLY A 21 6.60 1.08 1.25
C GLY A 21 7.78 0.45 0.51
N ASN A 22 7.92 -0.88 0.61
CA ASN A 22 8.95 -1.63 -0.11
C ASN A 22 8.77 -1.55 -1.64
N HIS A 23 7.53 -1.62 -2.13
CA HIS A 23 7.24 -1.47 -3.56
C HIS A 23 7.66 -0.08 -4.06
N LEU A 24 7.21 1.00 -3.40
CA LEU A 24 7.57 2.37 -3.77
C LEU A 24 9.09 2.57 -3.76
N GLN A 25 9.76 2.11 -2.70
CA GLN A 25 11.22 2.16 -2.62
C GLN A 25 11.89 1.40 -3.77
N GLY A 26 11.39 0.22 -4.14
CA GLY A 26 11.90 -0.54 -5.28
C GLY A 26 11.76 0.22 -6.60
N VAL A 27 10.56 0.72 -6.90
CA VAL A 27 10.27 1.43 -8.15
C VAL A 27 11.05 2.75 -8.24
N LEU A 28 11.10 3.54 -7.17
CA LEU A 28 11.82 4.81 -7.13
C LEU A 28 13.33 4.61 -7.34
N ARG A 29 13.91 3.55 -6.73
CA ARG A 29 15.33 3.19 -6.95
C ARG A 29 15.59 2.73 -8.38
N GLN A 30 14.72 1.92 -8.95
CA GLN A 30 14.86 1.45 -10.34
C GLN A 30 14.81 2.60 -11.35
N CYS A 31 14.01 3.64 -11.09
CA CYS A 31 13.92 4.83 -11.93
C CYS A 31 15.11 5.80 -11.74
N GLY A 32 16.01 5.55 -10.79
CA GLY A 32 17.13 6.46 -10.47
C GLY A 32 16.69 7.81 -9.89
N ILE A 33 15.46 7.89 -9.35
CA ILE A 33 14.91 9.16 -8.87
C ILE A 33 15.36 9.41 -7.43
N VAL A 34 15.84 10.62 -7.15
CA VAL A 34 16.15 11.06 -5.79
C VAL A 34 14.85 11.37 -5.07
N TYR A 35 14.62 10.68 -3.96
CA TYR A 35 13.45 10.87 -3.10
C TYR A 35 13.86 10.84 -1.63
N ARG A 36 13.01 11.37 -0.76
CA ARG A 36 13.19 11.34 0.70
C ARG A 36 11.89 10.92 1.37
N TRP A 37 11.94 9.87 2.19
CA TRP A 37 10.82 9.50 3.04
C TRP A 37 10.56 10.61 4.09
N LEU A 38 9.30 11.01 4.21
CA LEU A 38 8.78 11.78 5.35
C LEU A 38 8.19 10.84 6.40
N LYS A 39 7.56 9.76 5.95
CA LYS A 39 7.03 8.69 6.78
C LYS A 39 7.01 7.37 6.00
N ALA A 40 7.68 6.36 6.54
CA ALA A 40 7.73 5.01 5.96
C ALA A 40 7.46 3.90 6.98
N GLU A 41 7.41 4.24 8.27
CA GLU A 41 7.21 3.29 9.34
C GLU A 41 5.72 3.02 9.56
N PRO A 42 5.32 1.73 9.66
CA PRO A 42 3.97 1.36 10.03
C PRO A 42 3.57 1.99 11.37
N PRO A 43 2.34 2.52 11.48
CA PRO A 43 1.87 3.13 12.73
C PRO A 43 1.79 2.10 13.86
N LEU A 44 2.20 2.48 15.08
CA LEU A 44 2.01 1.70 16.32
C LEU A 44 0.89 2.25 17.22
N GLY A 45 0.31 3.40 16.87
CA GLY A 45 -0.70 4.10 17.66
C GLY A 45 -1.87 4.61 16.80
N PRO A 46 -2.90 5.19 17.43
CA PRO A 46 -4.03 5.77 16.72
C PRO A 46 -3.56 7.02 15.98
N CYS A 47 -4.08 7.23 14.77
CA CYS A 47 -3.61 8.22 13.80
C CYS A 47 -2.24 7.87 13.23
N LEU A 48 -2.21 7.39 11.97
CA LEU A 48 -1.19 7.69 10.97
C LEU A 48 -1.43 6.76 9.76
N GLU A 49 -2.29 7.21 8.85
CA GLU A 49 -2.99 6.41 7.83
C GLU A 49 -2.28 6.37 6.47
N HIS A 50 -1.11 7.00 6.36
CA HIS A 50 -0.45 7.21 5.08
C HIS A 50 1.07 6.98 5.14
N LEU A 51 1.62 6.60 3.98
CA LEU A 51 3.03 6.76 3.65
C LEU A 51 3.24 8.19 3.12
N SER A 52 4.40 8.78 3.32
CA SER A 52 4.71 10.06 2.68
C SER A 52 6.17 10.21 2.30
N PHE A 53 6.41 10.84 1.15
CA PHE A 53 7.75 11.07 0.63
C PHE A 53 7.78 12.36 -0.20
N ILE A 54 8.98 12.91 -0.37
CA ILE A 54 9.24 14.04 -1.25
C ILE A 54 10.00 13.55 -2.47
N LEU A 55 9.57 14.03 -3.64
CA LEU A 55 10.24 13.87 -4.92
C LEU A 55 10.46 15.25 -5.52
N GLY A 56 11.73 15.67 -5.62
CA GLY A 56 12.06 17.07 -5.94
C GLY A 56 11.50 18.03 -4.89
N ASN A 57 10.60 18.92 -5.29
CA ASN A 57 9.90 19.87 -4.41
C ASN A 57 8.44 19.48 -4.12
N GLN A 58 7.99 18.29 -4.55
CA GLN A 58 6.61 17.84 -4.37
C GLN A 58 6.53 16.78 -3.27
N ALA A 59 5.64 17.00 -2.30
CA ALA A 59 5.30 16.02 -1.29
C ALA A 59 4.17 15.11 -1.80
N PHE A 60 4.29 13.81 -1.57
CA PHE A 60 3.28 12.81 -1.89
C PHE A 60 2.82 12.16 -0.59
N PHE A 61 1.50 12.03 -0.43
CA PHE A 61 0.84 11.39 0.69
C PHE A 61 0.01 10.24 0.16
N VAL A 62 0.30 9.02 0.60
CA VAL A 62 -0.23 7.79 0.03
C VAL A 62 -1.03 7.02 1.06
N ARG A 63 -2.35 6.92 0.86
CA ARG A 63 -3.22 6.01 1.63
C ARG A 63 -3.30 4.66 0.91
N LEU A 64 -3.41 3.58 1.67
CA LEU A 64 -3.62 2.24 1.11
C LEU A 64 -5.11 1.96 0.95
N TRP A 65 -5.46 1.15 -0.04
CA TRP A 65 -6.82 0.67 -0.25
C TRP A 65 -6.81 -0.82 -0.55
N ASP A 66 -7.54 -1.64 0.20
CA ASP A 66 -7.75 -3.04 -0.17
C ASP A 66 -8.81 -3.13 -1.28
N VAL A 67 -8.40 -3.46 -2.50
CA VAL A 67 -9.32 -3.53 -3.65
C VAL A 67 -10.36 -4.63 -3.52
N ASP A 68 -10.12 -5.63 -2.67
CA ASP A 68 -11.06 -6.71 -2.44
C ASP A 68 -12.01 -6.40 -1.25
N GLU A 69 -11.81 -5.27 -0.56
CA GLU A 69 -12.58 -4.81 0.60
C GLU A 69 -12.71 -5.84 1.73
N ARG A 70 -11.68 -6.69 1.88
CA ARG A 70 -11.69 -7.80 2.86
C ARG A 70 -11.09 -7.41 4.20
N HIS A 71 -10.34 -6.32 4.26
CA HIS A 71 -9.61 -5.89 5.44
C HIS A 71 -9.92 -4.42 5.75
N ALA A 72 -10.10 -4.11 7.04
CA ALA A 72 -10.26 -2.74 7.49
C ALA A 72 -8.93 -1.99 7.38
N PHE A 73 -8.85 -1.08 6.41
CA PHE A 73 -7.73 -0.17 6.23
C PHE A 73 -8.04 1.17 6.86
N LEU A 74 -7.04 1.76 7.50
CA LEU A 74 -7.22 2.99 8.24
C LEU A 74 -7.30 4.18 7.28
N GLY A 75 -8.19 5.11 7.62
CA GLY A 75 -8.19 6.44 7.07
C GLY A 75 -9.10 6.73 5.91
N THR A 76 -9.28 8.03 5.69
CA THR A 76 -10.27 8.56 4.76
C THR A 76 -9.61 9.40 3.67
N ASP A 77 -10.22 9.37 2.49
CA ASP A 77 -9.79 10.22 1.36
C ASP A 77 -9.85 11.70 1.72
N ARG A 78 -10.88 12.11 2.48
CA ARG A 78 -11.01 13.48 2.98
C ARG A 78 -9.87 13.87 3.95
N GLY A 79 -9.46 12.95 4.82
CA GLY A 79 -8.32 13.17 5.73
C GLY A 79 -7.02 13.31 4.96
N LEU A 80 -6.79 12.42 3.98
CA LEU A 80 -5.62 12.45 3.11
C LEU A 80 -5.55 13.75 2.29
N ALA A 81 -6.66 14.16 1.68
CA ALA A 81 -6.75 15.40 0.90
C ALA A 81 -6.36 16.63 1.74
N ARG A 82 -6.90 16.75 2.95
CA ARG A 82 -6.55 17.85 3.88
C ARG A 82 -5.08 17.90 4.23
N ILE A 83 -4.45 16.75 4.43
CA ILE A 83 -3.02 16.67 4.69
C ILE A 83 -2.25 17.15 3.45
N ALA A 84 -2.58 16.64 2.27
CA ALA A 84 -1.91 17.04 1.04
C ALA A 84 -2.06 18.55 0.75
N GLU A 85 -3.27 19.11 0.90
CA GLU A 85 -3.54 20.54 0.75
C GLU A 85 -2.68 21.40 1.69
N GLY A 86 -2.58 21.02 2.97
CA GLY A 86 -1.78 21.75 3.96
C GLY A 86 -0.28 21.79 3.67
N TYR A 87 0.23 20.85 2.86
CA TYR A 87 1.63 20.76 2.46
C TYR A 87 1.86 21.14 0.99
N ALA A 88 0.85 21.64 0.27
CA ALA A 88 0.88 21.85 -1.18
C ALA A 88 1.39 20.60 -1.94
N GLY A 89 1.00 19.41 -1.45
CA GLY A 89 1.40 18.11 -1.96
C GLY A 89 0.29 17.38 -2.71
N HIS A 90 0.57 16.14 -3.09
CA HIS A 90 -0.32 15.27 -3.82
C HIS A 90 -0.89 14.18 -2.90
N ALA A 91 -2.22 14.11 -2.81
CA ALA A 91 -2.92 12.98 -2.23
C ALA A 91 -3.02 11.86 -3.26
N CYS A 92 -2.56 10.66 -2.90
CA CYS A 92 -2.62 9.48 -3.74
C CYS A 92 -3.18 8.29 -2.96
N VAL A 93 -3.93 7.44 -3.63
CA VAL A 93 -4.32 6.13 -3.12
C VAL A 93 -3.44 5.09 -3.79
N MET A 94 -2.97 4.12 -3.02
CA MET A 94 -2.35 2.91 -3.53
C MET A 94 -3.34 1.75 -3.38
N PRO A 95 -4.02 1.35 -4.46
CA PRO A 95 -4.82 0.14 -4.47
C PRO A 95 -3.90 -1.07 -4.28
N MET A 96 -4.18 -1.89 -3.28
CA MET A 96 -3.42 -3.06 -2.88
C MET A 96 -4.33 -4.29 -2.91
N ARG A 97 -3.78 -5.43 -3.33
CA ARG A 97 -4.45 -6.73 -3.34
C ARG A 97 -3.62 -7.75 -2.60
N ARG A 98 -4.26 -8.59 -1.78
CA ARG A 98 -3.61 -9.72 -1.13
C ARG A 98 -3.59 -10.90 -2.10
N VAL A 99 -2.42 -11.20 -2.66
CA VAL A 99 -2.23 -12.33 -3.57
C VAL A 99 -1.74 -13.54 -2.80
N THR A 100 -2.28 -14.71 -3.15
CA THR A 100 -1.81 -15.99 -2.65
C THR A 100 -1.01 -16.66 -3.76
N THR A 101 0.30 -16.77 -3.58
CA THR A 101 1.17 -17.49 -4.51
C THR A 101 1.43 -18.87 -3.93
N GLY A 102 1.03 -19.89 -4.68
CA GLY A 102 1.42 -21.27 -4.43
C GLY A 102 2.59 -21.64 -5.31
N LEU A 103 3.62 -22.29 -4.76
CA LEU A 103 4.62 -22.95 -5.58
C LEU A 103 4.12 -24.36 -5.88
N THR A 104 3.83 -24.63 -7.15
CA THR A 104 3.74 -26.01 -7.65
C THR A 104 5.09 -26.33 -8.26
N ASN A 105 5.89 -27.18 -7.60
CA ASN A 105 7.18 -27.67 -8.11
C ASN A 105 8.10 -26.60 -8.74
N GLY A 106 8.15 -25.39 -8.17
CA GLY A 106 9.13 -24.37 -8.55
C GLY A 106 8.74 -23.41 -9.69
N LEU A 107 7.50 -23.42 -10.19
CA LEU A 107 7.03 -22.44 -11.18
C LEU A 107 5.66 -21.84 -10.78
N PRO A 108 5.47 -20.50 -10.82
CA PRO A 108 4.17 -19.88 -10.60
C PRO A 108 3.31 -19.91 -11.88
N GLN A 109 2.09 -20.45 -11.79
CA GLN A 109 1.08 -20.35 -12.87
C GLN A 109 -0.28 -19.96 -12.29
N ALA A 110 -0.98 -19.04 -12.95
CA ALA A 110 -2.35 -18.65 -12.62
C ALA A 110 -3.31 -19.79 -12.99
N ASN A 111 -4.24 -20.14 -12.10
CA ASN A 111 -5.10 -21.30 -12.23
C ASN A 111 -6.54 -20.91 -12.61
N GLU A 112 -7.03 -21.44 -13.74
CA GLU A 112 -8.42 -21.28 -14.18
C GLU A 112 -9.23 -22.59 -14.22
N HIS A 113 -8.64 -23.79 -14.20
CA HIS A 113 -9.41 -25.05 -14.18
C HIS A 113 -8.75 -26.17 -13.36
N GLY A 114 -9.57 -26.93 -12.63
CA GLY A 114 -9.17 -27.68 -11.43
C GLY A 114 -8.51 -29.04 -11.65
N PHE A 115 -7.63 -29.39 -10.70
CA PHE A 115 -7.38 -30.69 -10.07
C PHE A 115 -6.54 -30.37 -8.82
N GLY A 116 -6.78 -31.03 -7.68
CA GLY A 116 -6.17 -30.69 -6.39
C GLY A 116 -4.65 -30.91 -6.37
N VAL A 117 -3.88 -29.90 -6.78
CA VAL A 117 -2.43 -29.89 -6.61
C VAL A 117 -2.13 -29.57 -5.15
N HIS A 118 -1.33 -30.40 -4.48
CA HIS A 118 -0.81 -30.11 -3.15
C HIS A 118 0.10 -28.88 -3.25
N VAL A 119 -0.46 -27.70 -3.01
CA VAL A 119 0.30 -26.46 -2.99
C VAL A 119 1.14 -26.44 -1.71
N THR A 120 2.44 -26.70 -1.85
CA THR A 120 3.40 -26.50 -0.76
C THR A 120 3.92 -25.06 -0.82
N ASN A 121 4.30 -24.48 0.32
CA ASN A 121 4.80 -23.09 0.42
C ASN A 121 3.82 -22.02 -0.09
N ILE A 122 2.61 -21.98 0.47
CA ILE A 122 1.66 -20.88 0.24
C ILE A 122 2.23 -19.60 0.85
N LYS A 123 2.60 -18.64 0.00
CA LYS A 123 2.98 -17.29 0.42
C LYS A 123 1.81 -16.34 0.16
N ARG A 124 1.36 -15.65 1.21
CA ARG A 124 0.42 -14.53 1.09
C ARG A 124 1.20 -13.23 1.14
N GLU A 125 1.01 -12.38 0.15
CA GLU A 125 1.68 -11.09 0.11
C GLU A 125 0.77 -10.01 -0.50
N TRP A 126 1.01 -8.77 -0.10
CA TRP A 126 0.32 -7.62 -0.64
C TRP A 126 1.07 -7.08 -1.84
N ARG A 127 0.36 -6.81 -2.93
CA ARG A 127 0.92 -6.19 -4.14
C ARG A 127 0.05 -5.03 -4.59
N PRO A 128 0.63 -3.99 -5.20
CA PRO A 128 -0.16 -2.95 -5.86
C PRO A 128 -1.05 -3.56 -6.95
N ALA A 129 -2.30 -3.12 -6.99
CA ALA A 129 -3.28 -3.53 -7.98
C ALA A 129 -3.35 -2.56 -9.18
N ALA A 130 -2.78 -1.35 -9.05
CA ALA A 130 -2.62 -0.40 -10.13
C ALA A 130 -1.25 -0.58 -10.82
N PRO A 131 -1.13 -0.28 -12.13
CA PRO A 131 0.14 -0.38 -12.87
C PRO A 131 1.16 0.70 -12.46
N GLY A 132 2.39 0.57 -12.97
CA GLY A 132 3.46 1.54 -12.73
C GLY A 132 3.87 1.57 -11.26
N TRP A 133 3.75 2.74 -10.63
CA TRP A 133 4.09 2.94 -9.21
C TRP A 133 2.97 2.48 -8.27
N GLY A 134 1.85 1.99 -8.81
CA GLY A 134 0.69 1.60 -8.03
C GLY A 134 -0.08 2.77 -7.41
N LEU A 135 0.21 4.02 -7.81
CA LEU A 135 -0.42 5.22 -7.26
C LEU A 135 -1.51 5.75 -8.20
N VAL A 136 -2.66 6.06 -7.61
CA VAL A 136 -3.78 6.76 -8.26
C VAL A 136 -3.97 8.09 -7.56
N ALA A 137 -3.94 9.20 -8.31
CA ALA A 137 -4.20 10.50 -7.73
C ALA A 137 -5.64 10.58 -7.21
N LEU A 138 -5.80 11.12 -6.01
CA LEU A 138 -7.12 11.43 -5.47
C LEU A 138 -7.69 12.61 -6.28
N LYS A 139 -8.90 12.46 -6.82
CA LYS A 139 -9.59 13.49 -7.61
C LYS A 139 -10.31 14.50 -6.72
#